data_AF-A0A6C0C4T9-F1
#
_entry.id   AF-A0A6C0C4T9-F1
#
_cell.length_a   1.000
_cell.length_b   1.000
_cell.length_c   1.000
_cell.angle_alpha   90.00
_cell.angle_beta   90.00
_cell.angle_gamma   90.00
#
_symmetry.space_group_name_H-M   'P 1'
#
loop_
_entity.id
_entity.type
_entity.pdbx_description
1 polymer ?
#
loop_
_entity_poly.entity_id
_entity_poly.type
_entity_poly.pdbx_seq_one_letter_code
_entity_poly.pdbx_strand_id
1 'polypeptide(L)'
;MFSQDKKDNSMVKIKKPKKIKKIIPKCKWTNKKGEPCPWKISPNKTCCKRHAEWENTSTNNPDLKRCSGCKNLFITKETSKTCNICKKRSAINTKKETIKKQENNKKCIVVNSKSNEPCKHFALTNDDYCSKHQTLKKYNELTEAGNKVCMNWIRGCFNILEKDDASSCKCCKIKQNEKDKNRYNLKKNTANTFHSNENKFMCINCNKVFDNKENKNNKCIKCYEIYKNGQDSRKPREKYNNQLKEYKNRAKNKKKQEWNLTDEEAIALFQKPCHYCGGHENQLSGIDRKNNDLGYTPENSLPSCTLCNMMKYTHNYDNFYKIIDVVSHVCVKRFKYSFKYRNNMNELFECANTKRTYETYIKQSCDKRNLCMKLTKEDFHYIKTLGCHYCGYFGGTGACGIDRMDSKLDYTLDNCVPCCKTCNYLKKDLTFEEFKSHTNKIYEFNHQVI
;
A
#
# COMPACT_ATOMS: atom_id res chain seq x y z
N MET A 1 -49.23 -130.22 6.25
CA MET A 1 -50.57 -129.76 6.70
C MET A 1 -50.87 -128.44 6.01
N PHE A 2 -52.11 -128.32 5.56
CA PHE A 2 -52.58 -127.53 4.42
C PHE A 2 -52.61 -126.00 4.58
N SER A 3 -52.81 -125.37 3.40
CA SER A 3 -53.51 -124.10 3.13
C SER A 3 -52.62 -122.88 2.89
N GLN A 4 -52.85 -122.03 1.88
CA GLN A 4 -54.06 -121.80 1.07
C GLN A 4 -53.73 -121.06 -0.22
N ASP A 5 -54.65 -121.19 -1.17
CA ASP A 5 -54.61 -120.88 -2.60
C ASP A 5 -54.28 -119.44 -3.01
N LYS A 6 -53.45 -119.31 -4.06
CA LYS A 6 -53.42 -118.16 -4.96
C LYS A 6 -54.09 -118.55 -6.27
N LYS A 7 -55.20 -117.91 -6.64
CA LYS A 7 -55.69 -117.87 -8.02
C LYS A 7 -55.65 -116.44 -8.56
N ASP A 8 -54.96 -116.37 -9.67
CA ASP A 8 -54.70 -115.25 -10.56
C ASP A 8 -56.01 -114.66 -11.10
N ASN A 9 -56.09 -113.33 -11.20
CA ASN A 9 -57.12 -112.68 -11.99
C ASN A 9 -56.54 -111.42 -12.66
N SER A 10 -55.98 -111.62 -13.85
CA SER A 10 -55.42 -110.60 -14.72
C SER A 10 -56.54 -109.91 -15.49
N MET A 11 -57.01 -108.76 -15.00
CA MET A 11 -57.90 -107.86 -15.75
C MET A 11 -57.13 -106.69 -16.38
N VAL A 12 -57.35 -106.58 -17.69
CA VAL A 12 -56.80 -105.64 -18.67
C VAL A 12 -56.94 -104.17 -18.22
N LYS A 13 -55.81 -103.44 -18.16
CA LYS A 13 -55.77 -102.00 -17.86
C LYS A 13 -56.25 -101.18 -19.06
N ILE A 14 -57.48 -100.68 -18.99
CA ILE A 14 -58.01 -99.64 -19.87
C ILE A 14 -57.23 -98.33 -19.62
N LYS A 15 -56.53 -97.83 -20.65
CA LYS A 15 -55.78 -96.55 -20.60
C LYS A 15 -56.76 -95.38 -20.46
N LYS A 16 -56.76 -94.71 -19.30
CA LYS A 16 -57.45 -93.42 -19.10
C LYS A 16 -56.73 -92.30 -19.88
N PRO A 17 -57.46 -91.37 -20.52
CA PRO A 17 -56.86 -90.29 -21.31
C PRO A 17 -56.09 -89.31 -20.41
N LYS A 18 -54.92 -88.84 -20.89
CA LYS A 18 -54.09 -87.84 -20.19
C LYS A 18 -54.91 -86.55 -19.98
N LYS A 19 -55.17 -86.16 -18.73
CA LYS A 19 -55.70 -84.83 -18.38
C LYS A 19 -54.73 -83.76 -18.90
N ILE A 20 -55.18 -82.94 -19.84
CA ILE A 20 -54.46 -81.74 -20.28
C ILE A 20 -54.40 -80.78 -19.08
N LYS A 21 -53.24 -80.65 -18.43
CA LYS A 21 -53.01 -79.61 -17.42
C LYS A 21 -53.15 -78.25 -18.12
N LYS A 22 -54.21 -77.49 -17.84
CA LYS A 22 -54.30 -76.07 -18.24
C LYS A 22 -53.10 -75.34 -17.63
N ILE A 23 -52.10 -75.03 -18.44
CA ILE A 23 -50.93 -74.26 -18.04
C ILE A 23 -51.41 -72.83 -17.80
N ILE A 24 -51.63 -72.46 -16.53
CA ILE A 24 -51.96 -71.08 -16.18
C ILE A 24 -50.70 -70.22 -16.39
N PRO A 25 -50.75 -69.17 -17.22
CA PRO A 25 -49.60 -68.33 -17.52
C PRO A 25 -48.99 -67.69 -16.26
N LYS A 26 -47.67 -67.47 -16.30
CA LYS A 26 -46.96 -66.70 -15.27
C LYS A 26 -47.28 -65.21 -15.42
N CYS A 27 -47.22 -64.47 -14.32
CA CYS A 27 -47.40 -63.02 -14.35
C CYS A 27 -46.30 -62.34 -15.19
N LYS A 28 -46.72 -61.46 -16.10
CA LYS A 28 -45.82 -60.72 -17.02
C LYS A 28 -44.83 -59.75 -16.35
N TRP A 29 -45.07 -59.39 -15.10
CA TRP A 29 -44.27 -58.41 -14.35
C TRP A 29 -43.04 -59.03 -13.68
N THR A 30 -42.18 -58.18 -13.13
CA THR A 30 -40.95 -58.58 -12.41
C THR A 30 -41.06 -58.32 -10.91
N ASN A 31 -40.34 -59.10 -10.11
CA ASN A 31 -40.26 -58.93 -8.67
C ASN A 31 -39.33 -57.75 -8.29
N LYS A 32 -39.13 -57.54 -6.98
CA LYS A 32 -38.24 -56.49 -6.43
C LYS A 32 -36.77 -56.61 -6.86
N LYS A 33 -36.29 -57.82 -7.18
CA LYS A 33 -34.93 -58.08 -7.67
C LYS A 33 -34.78 -57.86 -9.17
N GLY A 34 -35.90 -57.65 -9.88
CA GLY A 34 -35.92 -57.52 -11.34
C GLY A 34 -36.07 -58.84 -12.10
N GLU A 35 -36.23 -59.95 -11.37
CA GLU A 35 -36.46 -61.27 -11.94
C GLU A 35 -37.95 -61.45 -12.29
N PRO A 36 -38.31 -62.41 -13.17
CA PRO A 36 -39.71 -62.72 -13.47
C PRO A 36 -40.54 -62.97 -12.20
N CYS A 37 -41.76 -62.43 -12.16
CA CYS A 37 -42.66 -62.63 -11.05
C CYS A 37 -42.92 -64.14 -10.83
N PRO A 38 -42.71 -64.68 -9.61
CA PRO A 38 -42.89 -66.10 -9.35
C PRO A 38 -44.37 -66.52 -9.30
N TRP A 39 -45.30 -65.55 -9.31
CA TRP A 39 -46.74 -65.78 -9.15
C TRP A 39 -47.45 -65.96 -10.50
N LYS A 40 -48.48 -66.82 -10.51
CA LYS A 40 -49.38 -67.03 -11.66
C LYS A 40 -50.34 -65.84 -11.85
N ILE A 41 -50.87 -65.67 -13.06
CA ILE A 41 -51.92 -64.67 -13.31
C ILE A 41 -53.18 -64.98 -12.50
N SER A 42 -53.91 -63.95 -12.09
CA SER A 42 -55.21 -64.12 -11.42
C SER A 42 -56.30 -64.47 -12.45
N PRO A 43 -57.40 -65.14 -12.07
CA PRO A 43 -58.50 -65.46 -12.99
C PRO A 43 -59.07 -64.19 -13.67
N ASN A 44 -59.23 -64.20 -14.99
CA ASN A 44 -59.70 -63.07 -15.81
C ASN A 44 -58.83 -61.81 -15.73
N LYS A 45 -57.55 -61.95 -15.35
CA LYS A 45 -56.61 -60.84 -15.19
C LYS A 45 -55.34 -61.08 -16.00
N THR A 46 -54.62 -60.02 -16.34
CA THR A 46 -53.34 -60.13 -17.09
C THR A 46 -52.10 -60.25 -16.20
N CYS A 47 -52.28 -60.22 -14.86
CA CYS A 47 -51.20 -60.23 -13.87
C CYS A 47 -51.62 -60.86 -12.53
N CYS A 48 -50.67 -61.07 -11.62
CA CYS A 48 -50.95 -61.60 -10.28
C CYS A 48 -51.54 -60.51 -9.35
N LYS A 49 -52.16 -60.91 -8.23
CA LYS A 49 -52.75 -59.98 -7.24
C LYS A 49 -51.80 -58.85 -6.80
N ARG A 50 -50.49 -59.13 -6.70
CA ARG A 50 -49.47 -58.15 -6.28
C ARG A 50 -49.11 -57.12 -7.36
N HIS A 51 -49.48 -57.40 -8.60
CA HIS A 51 -49.29 -56.50 -9.74
C HIS A 51 -50.62 -56.03 -10.32
N ALA A 52 -51.74 -56.26 -9.61
CA ALA A 52 -53.08 -55.89 -10.08
C ALA A 52 -53.20 -54.39 -10.39
N GLU A 53 -52.47 -53.54 -9.65
CA GLU A 53 -52.37 -52.09 -9.90
C GLU A 53 -51.76 -51.73 -11.27
N TRP A 54 -51.06 -52.67 -11.90
CA TRP A 54 -50.40 -52.51 -13.21
C TRP A 54 -51.11 -53.26 -14.32
N GLU A 55 -52.32 -53.78 -14.09
CA GLU A 55 -53.05 -54.61 -15.06
C GLU A 55 -53.21 -53.93 -16.42
N ASN A 56 -53.56 -52.65 -16.40
CA ASN A 56 -53.79 -51.81 -17.58
C ASN A 56 -52.53 -51.05 -18.04
N THR A 57 -51.37 -51.33 -17.44
CA THR A 57 -50.11 -50.64 -17.75
C THR A 57 -49.24 -51.50 -18.67
N SER A 58 -48.67 -50.89 -19.71
CA SER A 58 -47.69 -51.55 -20.57
C SER A 58 -46.36 -51.77 -19.82
N THR A 59 -45.73 -52.92 -19.99
CA THR A 59 -44.38 -53.20 -19.43
C THR A 59 -43.32 -52.29 -20.03
N ASN A 60 -43.58 -51.71 -21.21
CA ASN A 60 -42.69 -50.77 -21.90
C ASN A 60 -43.05 -49.31 -21.63
N ASN A 61 -43.91 -49.02 -20.64
CA ASN A 61 -44.27 -47.65 -20.30
C ASN A 61 -43.03 -46.86 -19.82
N PRO A 62 -42.65 -45.75 -20.49
CA PRO A 62 -41.45 -44.98 -20.13
C PRO A 62 -41.53 -44.31 -18.75
N ASP A 63 -42.75 -44.08 -18.24
CA ASP A 63 -42.97 -43.51 -16.91
C ASP A 63 -42.87 -44.57 -15.79
N LEU A 64 -42.78 -45.86 -16.13
CA LEU A 64 -42.67 -46.94 -15.15
C LEU A 64 -41.21 -47.12 -14.71
N LYS A 65 -40.92 -46.74 -13.47
CA LYS A 65 -39.56 -46.78 -12.90
C LYS A 65 -39.50 -47.68 -11.67
N ARG A 66 -38.30 -48.20 -11.35
CA ARG A 66 -38.06 -48.87 -10.06
C ARG A 66 -37.64 -47.86 -9.01
N CYS A 67 -38.28 -47.93 -7.85
CA CYS A 67 -37.90 -47.12 -6.69
C CYS A 67 -36.51 -47.53 -6.19
N SER A 68 -35.59 -46.57 -6.04
CA SER A 68 -34.23 -46.78 -5.52
C SER A 68 -34.22 -47.38 -4.11
N GLY A 69 -35.20 -47.04 -3.28
CA GLY A 69 -35.33 -47.51 -1.89
C GLY A 69 -35.95 -48.91 -1.77
N CYS A 70 -37.23 -49.07 -2.11
CA CYS A 70 -37.95 -50.34 -1.93
C CYS A 70 -37.88 -51.31 -3.12
N LYS A 71 -37.30 -50.88 -4.24
CA LYS A 71 -37.17 -51.63 -5.51
C LYS A 71 -38.49 -52.03 -6.20
N ASN A 72 -39.64 -51.57 -5.69
CA ASN A 72 -40.94 -51.73 -6.35
C ASN A 72 -41.05 -50.83 -7.59
N LEU A 73 -41.84 -51.27 -8.57
CA LEU A 73 -42.25 -50.45 -9.70
C LEU A 73 -43.22 -49.35 -9.25
N PHE A 74 -43.13 -48.17 -9.87
CA PHE A 74 -44.06 -47.06 -9.69
C PHE A 74 -44.08 -46.18 -10.96
N ILE A 75 -45.20 -45.51 -11.22
CA ILE A 75 -45.32 -44.57 -12.34
C ILE A 75 -44.90 -43.17 -11.88
N THR A 76 -44.07 -42.51 -12.67
CA THR A 76 -43.69 -41.11 -12.47
C THR A 76 -43.33 -40.47 -13.80
N LYS A 77 -43.98 -39.34 -14.10
CA LYS A 77 -43.61 -38.48 -15.25
C LYS A 77 -42.32 -37.70 -15.00
N GLU A 78 -41.95 -37.52 -13.72
CA GLU A 78 -40.73 -36.83 -13.31
C GLU A 78 -39.50 -37.76 -13.33
N THR A 79 -38.31 -37.17 -13.27
CA THR A 79 -37.02 -37.87 -13.09
C THR A 79 -36.86 -38.54 -11.71
N SER A 80 -37.91 -38.56 -10.89
CA SER A 80 -37.92 -39.15 -9.55
C SER A 80 -37.47 -40.61 -9.57
N LYS A 81 -36.44 -40.93 -8.79
CA LYS A 81 -35.95 -42.30 -8.60
C LYS A 81 -36.62 -43.02 -7.43
N THR A 82 -37.55 -42.38 -6.71
CA THR A 82 -38.11 -42.90 -5.45
C THR A 82 -39.63 -42.77 -5.44
N CYS A 83 -40.35 -43.81 -5.00
CA CYS A 83 -41.80 -43.82 -4.93
C CYS A 83 -42.34 -42.97 -3.77
N ASN A 84 -43.61 -42.54 -3.84
CA ASN A 84 -44.25 -41.69 -2.83
C ASN A 84 -44.23 -42.29 -1.41
N ILE A 85 -44.34 -43.62 -1.29
CA ILE A 85 -44.25 -44.31 0.01
C ILE A 85 -42.85 -44.14 0.62
N CYS A 86 -41.79 -44.36 -0.16
CA CYS A 86 -40.42 -44.17 0.29
C CYS A 86 -40.11 -42.69 0.56
N LYS A 87 -40.67 -41.75 -0.22
CA LYS A 87 -40.57 -40.30 0.04
C LYS A 87 -41.18 -39.94 1.40
N LYS A 88 -42.41 -40.40 1.68
CA LYS A 88 -43.09 -40.19 2.98
C LYS A 88 -42.29 -40.81 4.14
N ARG A 89 -41.82 -42.05 3.99
CA ARG A 89 -40.99 -42.72 5.01
C ARG A 89 -39.68 -41.96 5.27
N SER A 90 -39.01 -41.50 4.21
CA SER A 90 -37.80 -40.69 4.34
C SER A 90 -38.07 -39.40 5.10
N ALA A 91 -39.15 -38.68 4.77
CA ALA A 91 -39.52 -37.45 5.46
C ALA A 91 -39.77 -37.68 6.96
N ILE A 92 -40.44 -38.77 7.33
CA ILE A 92 -40.64 -39.15 8.75
C ILE A 92 -39.31 -39.43 9.44
N ASN A 93 -38.43 -40.22 8.81
CA ASN A 93 -37.12 -40.54 9.36
C ASN A 93 -36.24 -39.28 9.52
N THR A 94 -36.26 -38.39 8.53
CA THR A 94 -35.54 -37.10 8.61
C THR A 94 -36.08 -36.23 9.75
N LYS A 95 -37.40 -36.19 9.97
CA LYS A 95 -37.98 -35.48 11.12
C LYS A 95 -37.51 -36.07 12.44
N LYS A 96 -37.55 -37.40 12.60
CA LYS A 96 -37.05 -38.08 13.81
C LYS A 96 -35.56 -37.80 14.07
N GLU A 97 -34.73 -37.88 13.04
CA GLU A 97 -33.30 -37.55 13.12
C GLU A 97 -33.05 -36.06 13.44
N THR A 98 -33.91 -35.16 12.94
CA THR A 98 -33.80 -33.72 13.22
C THR A 98 -34.13 -33.42 14.67
N ILE A 99 -35.20 -34.01 15.22
CA ILE A 99 -35.58 -33.89 16.63
C ILE A 99 -34.46 -34.44 17.51
N LYS A 100 -33.96 -35.64 17.21
CA LYS A 100 -32.83 -36.26 17.93
C LYS A 100 -31.57 -35.38 17.90
N LYS A 101 -31.29 -34.68 16.80
CA LYS A 101 -30.16 -33.73 16.72
C LYS A 101 -30.40 -32.44 17.50
N GLN A 102 -31.65 -31.96 17.57
CA GLN A 102 -32.00 -30.78 18.36
C GLN A 102 -31.89 -31.05 19.86
N GLU A 103 -32.25 -32.26 20.32
CA GLU A 103 -32.15 -32.68 21.72
C GLU A 103 -30.69 -32.88 22.16
N ASN A 104 -29.84 -33.45 21.29
CA ASN A 104 -28.48 -33.85 21.68
C ASN A 104 -27.39 -32.81 21.37
N ASN A 105 -27.63 -31.85 20.48
CA ASN A 105 -26.57 -30.92 20.04
C ASN A 105 -26.94 -29.47 20.36
N LYS A 106 -26.04 -28.77 21.04
CA LYS A 106 -26.17 -27.32 21.27
C LYS A 106 -26.06 -26.51 19.97
N LYS A 107 -26.73 -25.36 19.93
CA LYS A 107 -26.63 -24.42 18.81
C LYS A 107 -25.31 -23.65 18.85
N CYS A 108 -24.84 -23.25 17.68
CA CYS A 108 -23.68 -22.37 17.57
C CYS A 108 -24.02 -21.00 18.16
N ILE A 109 -23.12 -20.47 19.01
CA ILE A 109 -23.34 -19.23 19.77
C ILE A 109 -23.38 -17.96 18.89
N VAL A 110 -22.89 -18.04 17.65
CA VAL A 110 -22.70 -16.89 16.78
C VAL A 110 -24.02 -16.31 16.28
N VAL A 111 -24.16 -14.99 16.40
CA VAL A 111 -25.27 -14.20 15.82
C VAL A 111 -24.74 -13.37 14.65
N ASN A 112 -25.52 -13.28 13.57
CA ASN A 112 -25.17 -12.46 12.42
C ASN A 112 -25.31 -10.96 12.76
N SER A 113 -24.23 -10.19 12.63
CA SER A 113 -24.21 -8.77 12.96
C SER A 113 -25.12 -7.89 12.09
N LYS A 114 -25.52 -8.31 10.90
CA LYS A 114 -26.42 -7.55 10.02
C LYS A 114 -27.90 -7.88 10.21
N SER A 115 -28.22 -9.16 10.34
CA SER A 115 -29.62 -9.62 10.45
C SER A 115 -30.05 -9.87 11.90
N ASN A 116 -29.12 -9.85 12.85
CA ASN A 116 -29.32 -10.23 14.24
C ASN A 116 -29.90 -11.64 14.44
N GLU A 117 -29.80 -12.50 13.41
CA GLU A 117 -30.27 -13.89 13.47
C GLU A 117 -29.18 -14.83 14.00
N PRO A 118 -29.52 -15.80 14.87
CA PRO A 118 -28.58 -16.81 15.34
C PRO A 118 -28.16 -17.77 14.21
N CYS A 119 -26.96 -18.32 14.33
CA CYS A 119 -26.46 -19.31 13.38
C CYS A 119 -27.40 -20.53 13.33
N LYS A 120 -27.78 -20.93 12.12
CA LYS A 120 -28.69 -22.07 11.89
C LYS A 120 -28.02 -23.43 12.19
N HIS A 121 -26.69 -23.48 12.22
CA HIS A 121 -25.90 -24.69 12.43
C HIS A 121 -25.72 -25.04 13.90
N PHE A 122 -25.61 -26.34 14.19
CA PHE A 122 -25.24 -26.84 15.51
C PHE A 122 -23.74 -26.68 15.74
N ALA A 123 -23.37 -26.53 17.01
CA ALA A 123 -21.98 -26.49 17.42
C ALA A 123 -21.35 -27.90 17.38
N LEU A 124 -20.02 -27.98 17.44
CA LEU A 124 -19.33 -29.28 17.51
C LEU A 124 -19.47 -29.87 18.92
N THR A 125 -19.25 -31.19 19.06
CA THR A 125 -19.54 -31.96 20.28
C THR A 125 -18.94 -31.36 21.56
N ASN A 126 -17.79 -30.69 21.47
CA ASN A 126 -17.10 -30.04 22.60
C ASN A 126 -16.76 -28.56 22.30
N ASP A 127 -17.57 -27.87 21.51
CA ASP A 127 -17.28 -26.51 21.05
C ASP A 127 -18.56 -25.68 21.02
N ASP A 128 -18.49 -24.39 21.34
CA ASP A 128 -19.62 -23.44 21.20
C ASP A 128 -19.83 -22.97 19.75
N TYR A 129 -18.88 -23.27 18.87
CA TYR A 129 -18.89 -22.85 17.48
C TYR A 129 -19.17 -24.03 16.53
N CYS A 130 -19.87 -23.76 15.44
CA CYS A 130 -20.04 -24.72 14.35
C CYS A 130 -18.77 -24.79 13.47
N SER A 131 -18.70 -25.76 12.57
CA SER A 131 -17.57 -25.93 11.64
C SER A 131 -17.27 -24.69 10.78
N LYS A 132 -18.28 -23.86 10.51
CA LYS A 132 -18.11 -22.61 9.72
C LYS A 132 -17.60 -21.43 10.52
N HIS A 133 -17.68 -21.47 11.86
CA HIS A 133 -17.29 -20.37 12.74
C HIS A 133 -16.03 -20.67 13.55
N GLN A 134 -15.28 -21.72 13.21
CA GLN A 134 -14.01 -22.06 13.85
C GLN A 134 -12.96 -20.93 13.71
N THR A 135 -12.97 -20.22 12.59
CA THR A 135 -12.10 -19.05 12.38
C THR A 135 -12.43 -17.90 13.32
N LEU A 136 -13.72 -17.68 13.62
CA LEU A 136 -14.19 -16.66 14.55
C LEU A 136 -13.85 -17.04 15.99
N LYS A 137 -14.03 -18.31 16.37
CA LYS A 137 -13.60 -18.85 17.66
C LYS A 137 -12.14 -18.48 17.95
N LYS A 138 -11.24 -18.86 17.04
CA LYS A 138 -9.80 -18.59 17.19
C LYS A 138 -9.48 -17.10 17.26
N TYR A 139 -10.22 -16.26 16.55
CA TYR A 139 -10.08 -14.81 16.66
C TYR A 139 -10.48 -14.31 18.05
N ASN A 140 -11.64 -14.73 18.55
CA ASN A 140 -12.15 -14.35 19.87
C ASN A 140 -11.18 -14.78 20.99
N GLU A 141 -10.71 -16.03 20.96
CA GLU A 141 -9.72 -16.56 21.93
C GLU A 141 -8.44 -15.71 21.98
N LEU A 142 -7.91 -15.29 20.83
CA LEU A 142 -6.70 -14.47 20.78
C LEU A 142 -6.94 -13.04 21.29
N THR A 143 -8.10 -12.45 20.97
CA THR A 143 -8.47 -11.10 21.43
C THR A 143 -8.80 -11.05 22.91
N GLU A 144 -9.46 -12.07 23.45
CA GLU A 144 -9.75 -12.23 24.89
C GLU A 144 -8.45 -12.37 25.69
N ALA A 145 -7.41 -12.99 25.12
CA ALA A 145 -6.07 -13.02 25.67
C ALA A 145 -5.30 -11.67 25.56
N GLY A 146 -5.96 -10.58 25.13
CA GLY A 146 -5.39 -9.23 25.06
C GLY A 146 -4.55 -8.95 23.80
N ASN A 147 -4.56 -9.84 22.81
CA ASN A 147 -3.76 -9.65 21.60
C ASN A 147 -4.50 -8.86 20.52
N LYS A 148 -3.76 -7.99 19.82
CA LYS A 148 -4.25 -7.34 18.60
C LYS A 148 -4.01 -8.26 17.39
N VAL A 149 -5.08 -8.77 16.77
CA VAL A 149 -4.98 -9.75 15.67
C VAL A 149 -5.15 -9.09 14.30
N CYS A 150 -4.41 -9.56 13.30
CA CYS A 150 -4.53 -9.14 11.89
C CYS A 150 -5.98 -9.20 11.38
N MET A 151 -6.47 -8.13 10.73
CA MET A 151 -7.83 -8.07 10.16
C MET A 151 -8.12 -9.15 9.10
N ASN A 152 -7.07 -9.75 8.52
CA ASN A 152 -7.20 -10.86 7.58
C ASN A 152 -7.43 -12.21 8.27
N TRP A 153 -7.75 -12.23 9.57
CA TRP A 153 -8.18 -13.43 10.31
C TRP A 153 -9.38 -14.11 9.64
N ILE A 154 -10.31 -13.34 9.05
CA ILE A 154 -11.45 -13.87 8.29
C ILE A 154 -10.99 -14.75 7.12
N ARG A 155 -9.78 -14.49 6.60
CA ARG A 155 -9.13 -15.24 5.53
C ARG A 155 -8.04 -16.20 6.04
N GLY A 156 -7.99 -16.45 7.36
CA GLY A 156 -7.10 -17.40 8.01
C GLY A 156 -5.78 -16.83 8.56
N CYS A 157 -5.55 -15.51 8.56
CA CYS A 157 -4.34 -14.92 9.14
C CYS A 157 -4.54 -14.50 10.60
N PHE A 158 -3.94 -15.25 11.53
CA PHE A 158 -4.05 -15.01 12.98
C PHE A 158 -2.78 -14.40 13.58
N ASN A 159 -1.98 -13.69 12.78
CA ASN A 159 -0.77 -13.05 13.29
C ASN A 159 -1.14 -11.96 14.31
N ILE A 160 -0.39 -11.94 15.40
CA ILE A 160 -0.45 -10.87 16.40
C ILE A 160 0.32 -9.66 15.88
N LEU A 161 -0.27 -8.48 16.05
CA LEU A 161 0.25 -7.21 15.58
C LEU A 161 1.08 -6.52 16.67
N GLU A 162 2.20 -5.93 16.27
CA GLU A 162 3.03 -5.10 17.15
C GLU A 162 2.39 -3.72 17.41
N LYS A 163 2.93 -2.93 18.35
CA LYS A 163 2.38 -1.61 18.73
C LYS A 163 2.24 -0.66 17.53
N ASP A 164 3.20 -0.69 16.61
CA ASP A 164 3.23 0.18 15.42
C ASP A 164 2.46 -0.40 14.22
N ASP A 165 2.05 -1.66 14.29
CA ASP A 165 1.29 -2.29 13.22
C ASP A 165 -0.13 -1.71 13.18
N ALA A 166 -0.60 -1.44 11.96
CA ALA A 166 -1.94 -0.93 11.70
C ALA A 166 -3.02 -2.03 11.92
N SER A 167 -3.94 -2.22 10.98
CA SER A 167 -4.98 -3.27 11.06
C SER A 167 -4.57 -4.61 10.43
N SER A 168 -3.39 -4.69 9.79
CA SER A 168 -2.93 -5.89 9.07
C SER A 168 -1.44 -6.14 9.32
N CYS A 169 -1.04 -7.41 9.48
CA CYS A 169 0.38 -7.78 9.57
C CYS A 169 1.14 -7.32 8.33
N LYS A 170 2.43 -7.06 8.50
CA LYS A 170 3.39 -6.82 7.40
C LYS A 170 3.27 -7.86 6.28
N CYS A 171 3.09 -9.13 6.65
CA CYS A 171 2.94 -10.26 5.75
C CYS A 171 1.74 -10.15 4.78
N CYS A 172 0.56 -9.85 5.31
CA CYS A 172 -0.66 -9.66 4.54
C CYS A 172 -0.62 -8.36 3.75
N LYS A 173 0.00 -7.31 4.31
CA LYS A 173 0.16 -6.03 3.63
C LYS A 173 1.01 -6.17 2.37
N ILE A 174 2.14 -6.90 2.44
CA ILE A 174 2.97 -7.21 1.27
C ILE A 174 2.15 -7.96 0.21
N LYS A 175 1.50 -9.06 0.59
CA LYS A 175 0.67 -9.86 -0.32
C LYS A 175 -0.47 -9.05 -0.95
N GLN A 176 -1.11 -8.17 -0.19
CA GLN A 176 -2.19 -7.31 -0.69
C GLN A 176 -1.65 -6.26 -1.68
N ASN A 177 -0.53 -5.62 -1.34
CA ASN A 177 0.13 -4.63 -2.20
C ASN A 177 0.56 -5.25 -3.54
N GLU A 178 1.09 -6.47 -3.53
CA GLU A 178 1.45 -7.20 -4.76
C GLU A 178 0.23 -7.48 -5.63
N LYS A 179 -0.87 -7.95 -5.03
CA LYS A 179 -2.14 -8.18 -5.74
C LYS A 179 -2.69 -6.90 -6.35
N ASP A 180 -2.70 -5.80 -5.59
CA ASP A 180 -3.19 -4.51 -6.05
C ASP A 180 -2.29 -3.93 -7.15
N LYS A 181 -0.97 -4.09 -7.02
CA LYS A 181 0.02 -3.72 -8.07
C LYS A 181 -0.21 -4.51 -9.35
N ASN A 182 -0.40 -5.83 -9.26
CA ASN A 182 -0.65 -6.69 -10.42
C ASN A 182 -1.97 -6.30 -11.10
N ARG A 183 -3.04 -6.07 -10.33
CA ARG A 183 -4.32 -5.60 -10.86
C ARG A 183 -4.20 -4.24 -11.54
N TYR A 184 -3.48 -3.31 -10.94
CA TYR A 184 -3.24 -1.99 -11.53
C TYR A 184 -2.43 -2.09 -12.83
N ASN A 185 -1.36 -2.89 -12.84
CA ASN A 185 -0.53 -3.11 -14.03
C ASN A 185 -1.33 -3.75 -15.16
N LEU A 186 -2.22 -4.70 -14.86
CA LEU A 186 -3.10 -5.29 -15.86
C LEU A 186 -3.97 -4.21 -16.51
N LYS A 187 -4.67 -3.39 -15.72
CA LYS A 187 -5.48 -2.28 -16.23
C LYS A 187 -4.66 -1.26 -17.03
N LYS A 188 -3.45 -0.96 -16.56
CA LYS A 188 -2.51 -0.06 -17.24
C LYS A 188 -2.11 -0.61 -18.61
N ASN A 189 -1.75 -1.88 -18.68
CA ASN A 189 -1.35 -2.53 -19.92
C ASN A 189 -2.53 -2.57 -20.89
N THR A 190 -3.73 -2.92 -20.43
CA THR A 190 -4.94 -2.88 -21.25
C THR A 190 -5.19 -1.48 -21.84
N ALA A 191 -5.09 -0.43 -21.02
CA ALA A 191 -5.27 0.94 -21.49
C ALA A 191 -4.19 1.34 -22.51
N ASN A 192 -2.92 0.99 -22.25
CA ASN A 192 -1.81 1.28 -23.15
C ASN A 192 -1.97 0.56 -24.50
N THR A 193 -2.33 -0.73 -24.50
CA THR A 193 -2.59 -1.49 -25.74
C THR A 193 -3.73 -0.87 -26.54
N PHE A 194 -4.80 -0.40 -25.86
CA PHE A 194 -5.89 0.31 -26.52
C PHE A 194 -5.42 1.62 -27.17
N HIS A 195 -4.65 2.44 -26.45
CA HIS A 195 -4.11 3.71 -26.97
C HIS A 195 -3.19 3.54 -28.17
N SER A 196 -2.53 2.38 -28.31
CA SER A 196 -1.66 2.09 -29.45
C SER A 196 -2.41 1.68 -30.71
N ASN A 197 -3.63 1.15 -30.58
CA ASN A 197 -4.39 0.58 -31.70
C ASN A 197 -5.57 1.45 -32.14
N GLU A 198 -6.06 2.32 -31.26
CA GLU A 198 -7.27 3.10 -31.47
C GLU A 198 -6.96 4.60 -31.36
N ASN A 199 -7.62 5.44 -32.16
CA ASN A 199 -7.50 6.90 -32.06
C ASN A 199 -8.36 7.47 -30.90
N LYS A 200 -8.47 6.73 -29.79
CA LYS A 200 -9.28 7.03 -28.61
C LYS A 200 -8.53 6.65 -27.33
N PHE A 201 -8.96 7.21 -26.20
CA PHE A 201 -8.33 6.97 -24.90
C PHE A 201 -9.19 6.07 -24.02
N MET A 202 -8.58 5.06 -23.39
CA MET A 202 -9.18 4.26 -22.32
C MET A 202 -8.72 4.71 -20.91
N CYS A 203 -9.67 4.79 -19.97
CA CYS A 203 -9.40 5.13 -18.58
C CYS A 203 -8.77 3.96 -17.82
N ILE A 204 -7.61 4.16 -17.19
CA ILE A 204 -6.91 3.13 -16.40
C ILE A 204 -7.69 2.62 -15.18
N ASN A 205 -8.67 3.38 -14.68
CA ASN A 205 -9.42 3.00 -13.48
C ASN A 205 -10.69 2.20 -13.81
N CYS A 206 -11.50 2.71 -14.74
CA CYS A 206 -12.83 2.19 -15.06
C CYS A 206 -12.95 1.60 -16.48
N ASN A 207 -11.89 1.61 -17.28
CA ASN A 207 -11.84 1.16 -18.68
C ASN A 207 -12.80 1.89 -19.63
N LYS A 208 -13.42 3.00 -19.21
CA LYS A 208 -14.24 3.86 -20.08
C LYS A 208 -13.40 4.44 -21.21
N VAL A 209 -13.90 4.38 -22.43
CA VAL A 209 -13.30 5.00 -23.63
C VAL A 209 -13.81 6.44 -23.79
N PHE A 210 -12.94 7.36 -24.19
CA PHE A 210 -13.20 8.78 -24.39
C PHE A 210 -12.28 9.36 -25.47
N ASP A 211 -12.73 10.39 -26.19
CA ASP A 211 -12.09 10.78 -27.46
C ASP A 211 -10.84 11.66 -27.26
N ASN A 212 -10.77 12.49 -26.22
CA ASN A 212 -9.65 13.41 -25.97
C ASN A 212 -8.89 13.11 -24.68
N LYS A 213 -7.57 13.33 -24.65
CA LYS A 213 -6.77 13.17 -23.42
C LYS A 213 -7.10 14.28 -22.40
N GLU A 214 -8.15 14.06 -21.60
CA GLU A 214 -8.67 15.03 -20.63
C GLU A 214 -7.72 15.30 -19.45
N ASN A 215 -6.70 14.47 -19.20
CA ASN A 215 -5.70 14.71 -18.15
C ASN A 215 -4.38 13.93 -18.33
N LYS A 216 -3.36 14.37 -17.58
CA LYS A 216 -2.01 13.76 -17.53
C LYS A 216 -1.97 12.31 -17.01
N ASN A 217 -3.06 11.78 -16.45
CA ASN A 217 -3.07 10.53 -15.68
C ASN A 217 -3.83 9.37 -16.35
N ASN A 218 -4.22 9.51 -17.63
CA ASN A 218 -4.99 8.51 -18.38
C ASN A 218 -6.27 8.05 -17.63
N LYS A 219 -6.94 9.00 -16.97
CA LYS A 219 -8.22 8.79 -16.28
C LYS A 219 -9.32 9.54 -17.03
N CYS A 220 -10.57 9.11 -16.96
CA CYS A 220 -11.69 9.98 -17.34
C CYS A 220 -11.91 11.05 -16.26
N ILE A 221 -12.59 12.16 -16.58
CA ILE A 221 -12.91 13.26 -15.64
C ILE A 221 -13.39 12.73 -14.28
N LYS A 222 -14.43 11.88 -14.25
CA LYS A 222 -14.99 11.34 -13.00
C LYS A 222 -13.95 10.60 -12.15
N CYS A 223 -13.12 9.76 -12.77
CA CYS A 223 -12.07 9.03 -12.04
C CYS A 223 -10.92 9.95 -11.62
N TYR A 224 -10.67 11.02 -12.37
CA TYR A 224 -9.67 12.02 -12.04
C TYR A 224 -10.12 12.87 -10.83
N GLU A 225 -11.38 13.30 -10.79
CA GLU A 225 -11.96 14.05 -9.67
C GLU A 225 -11.94 13.23 -8.38
N ILE A 226 -12.36 11.95 -8.43
CA ILE A 226 -12.27 11.05 -7.28
C ILE A 226 -10.81 10.92 -6.81
N TYR A 227 -9.87 10.79 -7.75
CA TYR A 227 -8.45 10.74 -7.42
C TYR A 227 -7.97 12.04 -6.78
N LYS A 228 -8.35 13.20 -7.32
CA LYS A 228 -7.98 14.53 -6.82
C LYS A 228 -8.56 14.76 -5.42
N ASN A 229 -9.86 14.54 -5.23
CA ASN A 229 -10.51 14.63 -3.93
C ASN A 229 -9.87 13.67 -2.92
N GLY A 230 -9.46 12.47 -3.36
CA GLY A 230 -8.71 11.53 -2.53
C GLY A 230 -7.28 11.96 -2.18
N GLN A 231 -6.66 12.85 -2.97
CA GLN A 231 -5.38 13.48 -2.64
C GLN A 231 -5.60 14.65 -1.68
N ASP A 232 -6.60 15.47 -1.95
CA ASP A 232 -6.92 16.67 -1.16
C ASP A 232 -7.45 16.32 0.24
N SER A 233 -8.20 15.21 0.36
CA SER A 233 -8.72 14.69 1.63
C SER A 233 -7.71 13.90 2.46
N ARG A 234 -6.56 13.53 1.89
CA ARG A 234 -5.47 13.01 2.72
C ARG A 234 -5.01 14.17 3.59
N LYS A 235 -5.07 13.99 4.91
CA LYS A 235 -4.42 14.90 5.85
C LYS A 235 -3.05 15.22 5.26
N PRO A 236 -2.70 16.50 5.04
CA PRO A 236 -1.38 16.86 4.61
C PRO A 236 -0.43 16.09 5.52
N ARG A 237 0.46 15.27 4.93
CA ARG A 237 1.60 14.76 5.67
C ARG A 237 2.20 16.00 6.33
N GLU A 238 2.24 16.08 7.66
CA GLU A 238 2.59 17.34 8.34
C GLU A 238 3.77 17.99 7.62
N LYS A 239 3.74 19.30 7.38
CA LYS A 239 4.75 20.01 6.55
C LYS A 239 6.19 19.61 6.94
N TYR A 240 6.40 19.33 8.22
CA TYR A 240 7.65 18.87 8.82
C TYR A 240 8.06 17.44 8.44
N ASN A 241 7.14 16.52 8.15
CA ASN A 241 7.46 15.12 7.84
C ASN A 241 8.29 14.95 6.56
N ASN A 242 8.01 15.74 5.52
CA ASN A 242 8.81 15.72 4.30
C ASN A 242 10.20 16.32 4.56
N GLN A 243 10.25 17.45 5.28
CA GLN A 243 11.50 18.12 5.65
C GLN A 243 12.39 17.21 6.51
N LEU A 244 11.83 16.60 7.56
CA LEU A 244 12.50 15.63 8.43
C LEU A 244 13.07 14.45 7.64
N LYS A 245 12.28 13.89 6.72
CA LYS A 245 12.73 12.81 5.84
C LYS A 245 13.93 13.23 4.99
N GLU A 246 13.93 14.44 4.43
CA GLU A 246 15.07 14.94 3.67
C GLU A 246 16.33 15.07 4.53
N TYR A 247 16.21 15.63 5.74
CA TYR A 247 17.33 15.78 6.66
C TYR A 247 17.93 14.43 7.05
N LYS A 248 17.10 13.45 7.46
CA LYS A 248 17.53 12.08 7.77
C LYS A 248 18.23 11.41 6.59
N ASN A 249 17.71 11.58 5.37
CA ASN A 249 18.33 11.02 4.16
C ASN A 249 19.68 11.68 3.85
N ARG A 250 19.79 13.00 3.98
CA ARG A 250 21.05 13.74 3.77
C ARG A 250 22.12 13.32 4.78
N ALA A 251 21.74 13.19 6.05
CA ALA A 251 22.60 12.70 7.12
C ALA A 251 23.09 11.27 6.83
N LYS A 252 22.17 10.35 6.52
CA LYS A 252 22.50 8.95 6.18
C LYS A 252 23.48 8.81 5.01
N ASN A 253 23.36 9.68 3.99
CA ASN A 253 24.21 9.62 2.81
C ASN A 253 25.62 10.21 3.04
N LYS A 254 25.86 10.89 4.18
CA LYS A 254 27.15 11.48 4.54
C LYS A 254 27.74 10.75 5.75
N LYS A 255 28.81 9.97 5.55
CA LYS A 255 29.48 9.15 6.59
C LYS A 255 29.85 9.89 7.89
N LYS A 256 29.96 11.21 7.90
CA LYS A 256 30.35 12.05 9.06
C LYS A 256 29.18 12.82 9.71
N GLN A 257 27.93 12.55 9.33
CA GLN A 257 26.76 13.30 9.82
C GLN A 257 25.76 12.35 10.50
N GLU A 258 26.10 11.89 11.70
CA GLU A 258 25.16 11.11 12.52
C GLU A 258 23.87 11.91 12.81
N TRP A 259 22.75 11.21 12.93
CA TRP A 259 21.44 11.79 13.24
C TRP A 259 21.00 11.32 14.62
N ASN A 260 21.20 12.16 15.63
CA ASN A 260 20.91 11.89 17.04
C ASN A 260 19.87 12.88 17.59
N LEU A 261 18.92 13.29 16.75
CA LEU A 261 17.73 14.05 17.13
C LEU A 261 16.50 13.14 17.04
N THR A 262 15.61 13.23 18.03
CA THR A 262 14.25 12.68 17.92
C THR A 262 13.43 13.45 16.90
N ASP A 263 12.31 12.88 16.46
CA ASP A 263 11.44 13.50 15.46
C ASP A 263 10.79 14.75 16.04
N GLU A 264 10.43 14.69 17.32
CA GLU A 264 9.88 15.78 18.11
C GLU A 264 10.86 16.95 18.26
N GLU A 265 12.13 16.68 18.60
CA GLU A 265 13.17 17.72 18.70
C GLU A 265 13.43 18.41 17.35
N ALA A 266 13.52 17.63 16.26
CA ALA A 266 13.74 18.19 14.94
C ALA A 266 12.54 19.04 14.47
N ILE A 267 11.31 18.59 14.76
CA ILE A 267 10.09 19.36 14.48
C ILE A 267 10.07 20.66 15.27
N ALA A 268 10.44 20.62 16.56
CA ALA A 268 10.53 21.82 17.40
C ALA A 268 11.57 22.82 16.86
N LEU A 269 12.69 22.35 16.28
CA LEU A 269 13.65 23.23 15.61
C LEU A 269 13.06 23.86 14.33
N PHE A 270 12.30 23.12 13.52
CA PHE A 270 11.68 23.67 12.31
C PHE A 270 10.65 24.77 12.58
N GLN A 271 10.04 24.73 13.78
CA GLN A 271 9.03 25.69 14.23
C GLN A 271 9.63 26.99 14.82
N LYS A 272 10.89 26.94 15.28
CA LYS A 272 11.54 28.11 15.89
C LYS A 272 11.99 29.12 14.82
N PRO A 273 12.04 30.43 15.18
CA PRO A 273 12.65 31.44 14.32
C PRO A 273 14.12 31.11 14.05
N CYS A 274 14.67 31.69 12.98
CA CYS A 274 16.08 31.52 12.66
C CYS A 274 16.95 32.03 13.81
N HIS A 275 17.87 31.19 14.30
CA HIS A 275 18.81 31.52 15.36
C HIS A 275 19.69 32.72 15.03
N TYR A 276 20.05 32.90 13.76
CA TYR A 276 20.99 33.94 13.34
C TYR A 276 20.31 35.29 13.08
N CYS A 277 19.14 35.31 12.48
CA CYS A 277 18.51 36.55 12.01
C CYS A 277 17.09 36.80 12.54
N GLY A 278 16.59 35.96 13.44
CA GLY A 278 15.21 36.02 13.93
C GLY A 278 14.15 35.52 12.93
N GLY A 279 14.53 35.23 11.69
CA GLY A 279 13.64 34.66 10.66
C GLY A 279 12.76 35.69 9.96
N HIS A 280 11.78 35.18 9.20
CA HIS A 280 10.73 35.96 8.53
C HIS A 280 9.38 35.30 8.84
N GLU A 281 8.30 36.09 8.87
CA GLU A 281 6.96 35.57 9.09
C GLU A 281 6.62 34.45 8.09
N ASN A 282 6.03 33.35 8.59
CA ASN A 282 5.56 32.21 7.80
C ASN A 282 6.63 31.35 7.10
N GLN A 283 7.92 31.60 7.32
CA GLN A 283 9.00 30.75 6.81
C GLN A 283 9.43 29.72 7.85
N LEU A 284 9.37 28.43 7.49
CA LEU A 284 9.93 27.38 8.34
C LEU A 284 11.45 27.45 8.37
N SER A 285 12.02 27.25 9.55
CA SER A 285 13.46 27.08 9.69
C SER A 285 13.88 25.69 9.22
N GLY A 286 15.08 25.60 8.67
CA GLY A 286 15.84 24.36 8.63
C GLY A 286 16.63 24.17 9.92
N ILE A 287 17.52 23.19 9.91
CA ILE A 287 18.51 22.94 10.96
C ILE A 287 19.91 23.23 10.40
N ASP A 288 20.66 24.08 11.09
CA ASP A 288 22.10 24.27 10.93
C ASP A 288 22.87 23.56 12.05
N ARG A 289 24.13 23.20 11.78
CA ARG A 289 25.02 22.55 12.75
C ARG A 289 26.07 23.55 13.21
N LYS A 290 26.16 23.85 14.51
CA LYS A 290 27.15 24.79 15.08
C LYS A 290 28.57 24.45 14.62
N ASN A 291 28.93 23.17 14.73
CA ASN A 291 30.14 22.59 14.19
C ASN A 291 29.78 21.64 13.03
N ASN A 292 30.31 21.94 11.84
CA ASN A 292 30.06 21.18 10.62
C ASN A 292 30.75 19.80 10.58
N ASP A 293 31.74 19.57 11.45
CA ASP A 293 32.43 18.28 11.59
C ASP A 293 31.68 17.29 12.48
N LEU A 294 30.69 17.77 13.23
CA LEU A 294 29.82 16.95 14.09
C LEU A 294 28.47 16.65 13.40
N GLY A 295 27.79 15.61 13.89
CA GLY A 295 26.45 15.22 13.49
C GLY A 295 25.34 16.15 14.00
N TYR A 296 24.09 15.76 13.79
CA TYR A 296 22.92 16.43 14.35
C TYR A 296 22.67 15.88 15.76
N THR A 297 22.95 16.69 16.78
CA THR A 297 22.62 16.42 18.20
C THR A 297 21.85 17.61 18.76
N PRO A 298 21.15 17.48 19.92
CA PRO A 298 20.46 18.61 20.55
C PRO A 298 21.36 19.82 20.81
N GLU A 299 22.63 19.60 21.15
CA GLU A 299 23.61 20.64 21.50
C GLU A 299 24.23 21.31 20.27
N ASN A 300 24.39 20.54 19.18
CA ASN A 300 25.03 20.99 17.94
C ASN A 300 24.03 21.52 16.90
N SER A 301 22.72 21.39 17.11
CA SER A 301 21.69 21.74 16.12
C SER A 301 20.97 23.04 16.48
N LEU A 302 20.81 23.94 15.50
CA LEU A 302 20.15 25.22 15.66
C LEU A 302 19.08 25.44 14.58
N PRO A 303 17.96 26.10 14.90
CA PRO A 303 17.01 26.52 13.87
C PRO A 303 17.66 27.57 12.98
N SER A 304 17.66 27.39 11.66
CA SER A 304 18.31 28.34 10.75
C SER A 304 17.55 28.43 9.44
N CYS A 305 17.30 29.65 8.97
CA CYS A 305 16.77 29.84 7.63
C CYS A 305 17.80 29.42 6.57
N THR A 306 17.32 29.11 5.38
CA THR A 306 18.19 28.68 4.27
C THR A 306 19.30 29.68 3.99
N LEU A 307 19.01 30.99 4.07
CA LEU A 307 19.97 32.03 3.74
C LEU A 307 21.12 32.09 4.76
N CYS A 308 20.83 32.13 6.06
CA CYS A 308 21.87 32.14 7.09
C CYS A 308 22.68 30.84 7.10
N ASN A 309 22.05 29.69 6.90
CA ASN A 309 22.75 28.41 6.81
C ASN A 309 23.70 28.37 5.60
N MET A 310 23.28 28.91 4.44
CA MET A 310 24.17 29.05 3.28
C MET A 310 25.31 30.04 3.54
N MET A 311 25.03 31.17 4.19
CA MET A 311 26.05 32.18 4.53
C MET A 311 27.11 31.60 5.48
N LYS A 312 26.69 30.91 6.54
CA LYS A 312 27.61 30.23 7.44
C LYS A 312 28.44 29.17 6.73
N TYR A 313 27.83 28.44 5.80
CA TYR A 313 28.50 27.42 4.99
C TYR A 313 29.31 26.45 5.90
N THR A 314 30.63 26.39 5.72
CA THR A 314 31.54 25.56 6.52
C THR A 314 32.13 26.28 7.72
N HIS A 315 31.92 27.60 7.88
CA HIS A 315 32.41 28.34 9.03
C HIS A 315 31.81 27.76 10.32
N ASN A 316 32.64 27.66 11.36
CA ASN A 316 32.14 27.34 12.69
C ASN A 316 31.29 28.50 13.22
N TYR A 317 30.45 28.19 14.20
CA TYR A 317 29.50 29.11 14.81
C TYR A 317 30.13 30.46 15.24
N ASP A 318 31.25 30.43 15.97
CA ASP A 318 31.87 31.65 16.51
C ASP A 318 32.52 32.52 15.42
N ASN A 319 33.21 31.89 14.47
CA ASN A 319 33.83 32.60 13.35
C ASN A 319 32.79 33.23 12.44
N PHE A 320 31.62 32.59 12.28
CA PHE A 320 30.54 33.17 11.49
C PHE A 320 30.08 34.53 12.05
N TYR A 321 29.87 34.65 13.37
CA TYR A 321 29.52 35.94 13.96
C TYR A 321 30.61 36.99 13.79
N LYS A 322 31.88 36.63 14.04
CA LYS A 322 33.00 37.56 13.84
C LYS A 322 33.10 38.04 12.38
N ILE A 323 32.82 37.17 11.42
CA ILE A 323 32.73 37.53 9.99
C ILE A 323 31.59 38.51 9.75
N ILE A 324 30.40 38.23 10.29
CA ILE A 324 29.22 39.11 10.15
C ILE A 324 29.48 40.49 10.76
N ASP A 325 30.13 40.56 11.92
CA ASP A 325 30.48 41.83 12.56
C ASP A 325 31.34 42.67 11.63
N VAL A 326 32.42 42.11 11.11
CA VAL A 326 33.35 42.82 10.21
C VAL A 326 32.62 43.28 8.95
N VAL A 327 31.89 42.39 8.29
CA VAL A 327 31.20 42.70 7.03
C VAL A 327 30.10 43.75 7.24
N SER A 328 29.29 43.61 8.29
CA SER A 328 28.22 44.56 8.59
C SER A 328 28.78 45.96 8.86
N HIS A 329 29.86 46.07 9.63
CA HIS A 329 30.46 47.38 9.92
C HIS A 329 31.06 48.04 8.68
N VAL A 330 31.75 47.28 7.82
CA VAL A 330 32.34 47.79 6.58
C VAL A 330 31.25 48.21 5.58
N CYS A 331 30.24 47.37 5.37
CA CYS A 331 29.19 47.61 4.37
C CYS A 331 28.12 48.63 4.82
N VAL A 332 27.88 48.77 6.13
CA VAL A 332 26.73 49.53 6.65
C VAL A 332 27.15 50.74 7.47
N LYS A 333 27.99 50.51 8.50
CA LYS A 333 28.22 51.52 9.55
C LYS A 333 29.32 52.53 9.20
N ARG A 334 30.10 52.33 8.11
CA ARG A 334 31.10 53.28 7.57
C ARG A 334 32.15 53.79 8.59
N PHE A 335 32.37 53.10 9.70
CA PHE A 335 33.36 53.50 10.71
C PHE A 335 34.78 53.03 10.34
N LYS A 336 35.79 53.84 10.71
CA LYS A 336 37.21 53.43 10.76
C LYS A 336 37.35 52.31 11.80
N TYR A 337 37.24 51.07 11.33
CA TYR A 337 37.24 49.87 12.15
C TYR A 337 38.48 49.86 13.07
N SER A 338 38.24 49.87 14.38
CA SER A 338 39.29 49.91 15.38
C SER A 338 40.12 48.62 15.35
N PHE A 339 41.39 48.77 15.69
CA PHE A 339 42.52 47.85 15.51
C PHE A 339 42.33 46.39 16.02
N LYS A 340 41.27 46.09 16.79
CA LYS A 340 41.12 44.85 17.58
C LYS A 340 41.06 43.55 16.74
N TYR A 341 40.51 43.60 15.53
CA TYR A 341 40.36 42.41 14.68
C TYR A 341 41.45 42.26 13.61
N ARG A 342 42.36 43.23 13.44
CA ARG A 342 43.40 43.17 12.38
C ARG A 342 44.26 41.91 12.49
N ASN A 343 44.58 41.47 13.70
CA ASN A 343 45.39 40.27 13.93
C ASN A 343 44.65 38.96 13.64
N ASN A 344 43.31 38.95 13.68
CA ASN A 344 42.49 37.75 13.45
C ASN A 344 41.87 37.72 12.04
N MET A 345 42.11 38.73 11.19
CA MET A 345 41.56 38.77 9.82
C MET A 345 41.96 37.56 8.98
N ASN A 346 43.20 37.08 9.13
CA ASN A 346 43.73 35.92 8.40
C ASN A 346 43.03 34.60 8.80
N GLU A 347 42.46 34.51 10.00
CA GLU A 347 41.70 33.34 10.46
C GLU A 347 40.26 33.34 9.95
N LEU A 348 39.70 34.53 9.70
CA LEU A 348 38.30 34.73 9.33
C LEU A 348 38.11 34.82 7.81
N PHE A 349 39.07 35.43 7.11
CA PHE A 349 38.97 35.74 5.69
C PHE A 349 40.11 35.12 4.89
N GLU A 350 39.76 34.49 3.77
CA GLU A 350 40.71 33.92 2.82
C GLU A 350 40.53 34.55 1.43
N CYS A 351 41.63 34.82 0.75
CA CYS A 351 41.64 35.08 -0.69
C CYS A 351 41.73 33.74 -1.45
N ALA A 352 41.45 33.75 -2.75
CA ALA A 352 41.52 32.52 -3.54
C ALA A 352 42.96 31.98 -3.61
N ASN A 353 43.14 30.68 -3.36
CA ASN A 353 44.46 30.01 -3.34
C ASN A 353 45.19 29.98 -4.70
N THR A 354 44.51 30.29 -5.81
CA THR A 354 45.10 30.30 -7.15
C THR A 354 45.01 31.67 -7.78
N LYS A 355 46.14 32.17 -8.29
CA LYS A 355 46.21 33.41 -9.10
C LYS A 355 45.50 33.20 -10.43
N ARG A 356 44.17 33.24 -10.43
CA ARG A 356 43.35 33.19 -11.66
C ARG A 356 43.71 34.37 -12.56
N THR A 357 44.07 34.10 -13.81
CA THR A 357 44.34 35.11 -14.84
C THR A 357 43.04 35.62 -15.47
N TYR A 358 43.13 36.71 -16.24
CA TYR A 358 42.03 37.26 -17.01
C TYR A 358 41.36 36.19 -17.90
N GLU A 359 42.17 35.44 -18.65
CA GLU A 359 41.70 34.38 -19.55
C GLU A 359 41.00 33.25 -18.79
N THR A 360 41.47 32.92 -17.57
CA THR A 360 40.79 31.91 -16.75
C THR A 360 39.42 32.38 -16.25
N TYR A 361 39.23 33.67 -15.99
CA TYR A 361 37.92 34.21 -15.62
C TYR A 361 36.92 34.14 -16.79
N ILE A 362 37.37 34.45 -18.01
CA ILE A 362 36.54 34.28 -19.21
C ILE A 362 36.11 32.82 -19.34
N LYS A 363 37.08 31.90 -19.41
CA LYS A 363 36.80 30.46 -19.63
C LYS A 363 35.99 29.82 -18.53
N GLN A 364 36.31 30.08 -17.26
CA GLN A 364 35.72 29.36 -16.13
C GLN A 364 34.46 30.01 -15.60
N SER A 365 34.24 31.29 -15.88
CA SER A 365 33.14 32.06 -15.30
C SER A 365 32.21 32.63 -16.37
N CYS A 366 32.74 33.26 -17.42
CA CYS A 366 31.91 33.90 -18.44
C CYS A 366 31.29 32.87 -19.38
N ASP A 367 32.10 32.03 -20.02
CA ASP A 367 31.64 31.04 -21.01
C ASP A 367 30.64 30.05 -20.39
N LYS A 368 30.92 29.59 -19.17
CA LYS A 368 30.05 28.64 -18.45
C LYS A 368 28.69 29.21 -18.05
N ARG A 369 28.57 30.54 -17.95
CA ARG A 369 27.37 31.23 -17.45
C ARG A 369 26.77 32.18 -18.48
N ASN A 370 27.28 32.18 -19.71
CA ASN A 370 26.88 33.08 -20.79
C ASN A 370 26.94 34.57 -20.39
N LEU A 371 28.07 35.01 -19.84
CA LEU A 371 28.33 36.39 -19.44
C LEU A 371 29.37 37.05 -20.36
N CYS A 372 29.34 38.37 -20.47
CA CYS A 372 30.35 39.14 -21.19
C CYS A 372 31.44 39.66 -20.25
N MET A 373 32.71 39.58 -20.69
CA MET A 373 33.84 40.26 -20.05
C MET A 373 34.06 41.61 -20.73
N LYS A 374 33.56 42.68 -20.09
CA LYS A 374 33.69 44.07 -20.58
C LYS A 374 34.78 44.86 -19.84
N LEU A 375 35.38 44.28 -18.80
CA LEU A 375 36.60 44.80 -18.19
C LEU A 375 37.78 44.67 -19.17
N THR A 376 38.64 45.67 -19.24
CA THR A 376 39.94 45.52 -19.88
C THR A 376 40.85 44.61 -19.05
N LYS A 377 41.97 44.14 -19.62
CA LYS A 377 42.95 43.37 -18.83
C LYS A 377 43.53 44.23 -17.72
N GLU A 378 43.75 45.51 -18.00
CA GLU A 378 44.26 46.52 -17.10
C GLU A 378 43.30 46.72 -15.91
N ASP A 379 42.01 46.92 -16.18
CA ASP A 379 40.97 47.04 -15.13
C ASP A 379 40.92 45.79 -14.25
N PHE A 380 40.96 44.61 -14.88
CA PHE A 380 40.96 43.33 -14.17
C PHE A 380 42.16 43.22 -13.22
N HIS A 381 43.35 43.59 -13.68
CA HIS A 381 44.55 43.54 -12.85
C HIS A 381 44.50 44.59 -11.72
N TYR A 382 44.04 45.80 -12.02
CA TYR A 382 43.88 46.87 -11.03
C TYR A 382 42.90 46.48 -9.92
N ILE A 383 41.71 45.97 -10.25
CA ILE A 383 40.73 45.53 -9.24
C ILE A 383 41.36 44.50 -8.29
N LYS A 384 42.18 43.59 -8.81
CA LYS A 384 42.80 42.54 -7.99
C LYS A 384 43.88 43.05 -7.03
N THR A 385 44.40 44.26 -7.20
CA THR A 385 45.36 44.89 -6.27
C THR A 385 44.69 45.67 -5.13
N LEU A 386 43.35 45.65 -5.06
CA LEU A 386 42.59 46.33 -4.03
C LEU A 386 42.13 45.37 -2.91
N GLY A 387 41.94 45.91 -1.71
CA GLY A 387 41.31 45.22 -0.58
C GLY A 387 39.86 44.82 -0.88
N CYS A 388 39.40 43.72 -0.30
CA CYS A 388 38.03 43.25 -0.46
C CYS A 388 37.01 44.36 -0.15
N HIS A 389 36.09 44.62 -1.06
CA HIS A 389 35.09 45.67 -0.92
C HIS A 389 34.17 45.47 0.28
N TYR A 390 33.90 44.22 0.66
CA TYR A 390 32.93 43.88 1.70
C TYR A 390 33.51 43.75 3.12
N CYS A 391 34.82 43.52 3.25
CA CYS A 391 35.45 43.35 4.57
C CYS A 391 36.80 44.06 4.73
N GLY A 392 37.33 44.67 3.67
CA GLY A 392 38.63 45.33 3.66
C GLY A 392 39.84 44.39 3.64
N TYR A 393 39.65 43.07 3.73
CA TYR A 393 40.74 42.10 3.76
C TYR A 393 41.52 42.09 2.43
N PHE A 394 42.84 42.21 2.51
CA PHE A 394 43.72 42.29 1.33
C PHE A 394 44.58 41.03 1.08
N GLY A 395 44.36 39.93 1.83
CA GLY A 395 45.07 38.66 1.63
C GLY A 395 46.57 38.76 1.93
N GLY A 396 47.09 37.91 2.82
CA GLY A 396 48.54 37.87 3.11
C GLY A 396 49.48 37.70 1.88
N THR A 397 48.93 37.34 0.70
CA THR A 397 49.64 37.19 -0.58
C THR A 397 49.29 38.26 -1.64
N GLY A 398 48.47 39.26 -1.29
CA GLY A 398 48.31 40.52 -2.05
C GLY A 398 47.40 40.49 -3.27
N ALA A 399 46.43 39.58 -3.39
CA ALA A 399 45.44 39.64 -4.48
C ALA A 399 44.05 39.11 -4.11
N CYS A 400 43.02 39.95 -4.24
CA CYS A 400 41.62 39.54 -4.16
C CYS A 400 41.14 38.89 -5.47
N GLY A 401 40.01 38.19 -5.41
CA GLY A 401 39.22 37.86 -6.59
C GLY A 401 38.36 39.05 -7.04
N ILE A 402 37.51 38.82 -8.04
CA ILE A 402 36.54 39.80 -8.51
C ILE A 402 35.14 39.25 -8.27
N ASP A 403 34.32 40.00 -7.54
CA ASP A 403 32.88 39.75 -7.41
C ASP A 403 32.09 40.72 -8.31
N ARG A 404 30.91 40.29 -8.72
CA ARG A 404 29.93 41.12 -9.41
C ARG A 404 28.87 41.53 -8.40
N MET A 405 28.73 42.83 -8.14
CA MET A 405 27.79 43.38 -7.15
C MET A 405 26.36 42.91 -7.43
N ASP A 406 25.94 42.90 -8.68
CA ASP A 406 24.80 42.11 -9.18
C ASP A 406 25.28 40.92 -10.02
N SER A 407 25.01 39.71 -9.53
CA SER A 407 25.38 38.46 -10.20
C SER A 407 24.63 38.19 -11.50
N LYS A 408 23.55 38.93 -11.79
CA LYS A 408 22.79 38.87 -13.05
C LYS A 408 23.41 39.70 -14.16
N LEU A 409 24.27 40.67 -13.83
CA LEU A 409 24.91 41.56 -14.80
C LEU A 409 26.28 41.04 -15.24
N ASP A 410 26.81 41.60 -16.33
CA ASP A 410 28.12 41.26 -16.90
C ASP A 410 29.29 41.71 -16.02
N TYR A 411 30.52 41.34 -16.42
CA TYR A 411 31.74 41.91 -15.83
C TYR A 411 32.02 43.29 -16.45
N THR A 412 31.57 44.35 -15.79
CA THR A 412 31.81 45.76 -16.15
C THR A 412 32.49 46.49 -15.01
N LEU A 413 33.13 47.64 -15.29
CA LEU A 413 33.88 48.40 -14.28
C LEU A 413 32.99 48.87 -13.11
N ASP A 414 31.74 49.22 -13.41
CA ASP A 414 30.70 49.68 -12.49
C ASP A 414 30.02 48.54 -11.71
N ASN A 415 30.09 47.28 -12.18
CA ASN A 415 29.50 46.13 -11.49
C ASN A 415 30.55 45.25 -10.78
N CYS A 416 31.84 45.44 -11.04
CA CYS A 416 32.90 44.59 -10.50
C CYS A 416 33.66 45.24 -9.34
N VAL A 417 33.87 44.47 -8.27
CA VAL A 417 34.59 44.89 -7.07
C VAL A 417 35.62 43.85 -6.62
N PRO A 418 36.73 44.26 -5.95
CA PRO A 418 37.63 43.32 -5.31
C PRO A 418 36.89 42.52 -4.23
N CYS A 419 37.06 41.20 -4.21
CA CYS A 419 36.39 40.36 -3.23
C CYS A 419 37.24 39.17 -2.79
N CYS A 420 37.34 38.96 -1.47
CA CYS A 420 37.94 37.75 -0.93
C CYS A 420 37.00 36.55 -1.13
N LYS A 421 37.53 35.32 -1.02
CA LYS A 421 36.76 34.09 -1.21
C LYS A 421 35.64 33.99 -0.17
N THR A 422 35.92 34.31 1.09
CA THR A 422 34.94 34.28 2.18
C THR A 422 33.72 35.16 1.88
N CYS A 423 33.92 36.44 1.56
CA CYS A 423 32.80 37.35 1.27
C CYS A 423 32.06 36.96 -0.02
N ASN A 424 32.76 36.43 -1.02
CA ASN A 424 32.11 35.94 -2.24
C ASN A 424 31.18 34.75 -1.97
N TYR A 425 31.57 33.81 -1.09
CA TYR A 425 30.69 32.73 -0.64
C TYR A 425 29.52 33.23 0.20
N LEU A 426 29.78 34.22 1.08
CA LEU A 426 28.77 34.81 1.95
C LEU A 426 27.68 35.53 1.14
N LYS A 427 28.07 36.33 0.13
CA LYS A 427 27.15 37.04 -0.76
C LYS A 427 26.49 36.10 -1.76
N LYS A 428 27.26 35.19 -2.35
CA LYS A 428 26.81 34.25 -3.37
C LYS A 428 26.15 34.99 -4.55
N ASP A 429 24.85 34.83 -4.74
CA ASP A 429 24.05 35.42 -5.80
C ASP A 429 23.19 36.60 -5.35
N LEU A 430 23.26 36.99 -4.06
CA LEU A 430 22.60 38.19 -3.56
C LEU A 430 23.15 39.43 -4.28
N THR A 431 22.26 40.40 -4.50
CA THR A 431 22.67 41.77 -4.83
C THR A 431 23.40 42.40 -3.65
N PHE A 432 24.16 43.47 -3.91
CA PHE A 432 24.86 44.19 -2.85
C PHE A 432 23.92 44.68 -1.74
N GLU A 433 22.76 45.24 -2.09
CA GLU A 433 21.80 45.75 -1.10
C GLU A 433 21.14 44.62 -0.29
N GLU A 434 20.79 43.49 -0.91
CA GLU A 434 20.28 42.32 -0.17
C GLU A 434 21.33 41.76 0.79
N PHE A 435 22.58 41.67 0.34
CA PHE A 435 23.70 41.20 1.14
C PHE A 435 23.97 42.11 2.34
N LYS A 436 24.04 43.42 2.10
CA LYS A 436 24.20 44.45 3.12
C LYS A 436 23.05 44.45 4.13
N SER A 437 21.81 44.40 3.64
CA SER A 437 20.61 44.36 4.48
C SER A 437 20.59 43.11 5.37
N HIS A 438 20.87 41.93 4.81
CA HIS A 438 20.81 40.68 5.57
C HIS A 438 21.95 40.53 6.58
N THR A 439 23.17 40.93 6.22
CA THR A 439 24.30 40.94 7.18
C THR A 439 24.08 41.92 8.32
N ASN A 440 23.49 43.10 8.05
CA ASN A 440 23.06 44.01 9.11
C ASN A 440 21.96 43.41 9.98
N LYS A 441 20.97 42.72 9.39
CA LYS A 441 19.90 42.06 10.15
C LYS A 441 20.45 41.02 11.13
N ILE A 442 21.41 40.20 10.71
CA ILE A 442 22.09 39.26 11.61
C ILE A 442 22.85 40.02 12.70
N TYR A 443 23.62 41.05 12.33
CA TYR A 443 24.39 41.84 13.29
C TYR A 443 23.50 42.46 14.38
N GLU A 444 22.47 43.21 13.98
CA GLU A 444 21.54 43.88 14.90
C GLU A 444 20.81 42.85 15.78
N PHE A 445 20.30 41.75 15.22
CA PHE A 445 19.59 40.74 16.01
C PHE A 445 20.45 40.14 17.15
N ASN A 446 21.76 40.03 16.94
CA ASN A 446 22.67 39.45 17.94
C ASN A 446 23.36 40.49 18.83
N HIS A 447 23.24 41.78 18.52
CA HIS A 447 23.78 42.89 19.32
C HIS A 447 22.70 43.72 20.03
N GLN A 448 21.42 43.57 19.66
CA GLN A 448 20.28 44.23 20.30
C GLN A 448 19.73 43.47 21.52
N VAL A 449 20.54 42.62 22.17
CA VAL A 449 20.23 42.13 23.51
C VAL A 449 20.66 43.20 24.52
N ILE A 450 19.76 44.16 24.75
CA ILE A 450 19.66 44.93 26.00
C ILE A 450 18.29 44.64 26.59
#